data_AF-A0ABD0QGA5-F1
#
_entry.id   AF-A0ABD0QGA5-F1
#
_cell.length_a   1.000
_cell.length_b   1.000
_cell.length_c   1.000
_cell.angle_alpha   90.00
_cell.angle_beta   90.00
_cell.angle_gamma   90.00
#
_symmetry.space_group_name_H-M   'P 1'
#
loop_
_entity.id
_entity.type
_entity.pdbx_description
1 polymer ?
#
loop_
_entity_poly.entity_id
_entity_poly.type
_entity_poly.pdbx_seq_one_letter_code
_entity_poly.pdbx_strand_id
1 'polypeptide(L)'
;MISSFLDQQAYLFVDTADRLASLARDALVHARLPSFAIPFAIDVLTTGSYPRLPTCIRDKIIPPDPITKAEKQTTLSQLNQILRHRLVTTDLPPQLANLTVANGRVKFRVEGEFEATLTVMGDDPDIPWRLLKLEILVEDKETGGKMYKT
;
A
#
# COMPACT_ATOMS: atom_id res chain seq x y z
N MET A 1 18.73 -13.47 79.93
CA MET A 1 17.77 -14.58 79.74
C MET A 1 16.39 -14.06 79.33
N ILE A 2 15.82 -13.06 80.01
CA ILE A 2 14.54 -12.45 79.59
C ILE A 2 14.72 -11.52 78.38
N SER A 3 15.80 -10.73 78.32
CA SER A 3 16.13 -9.88 77.16
C SER A 3 16.27 -10.68 75.86
N SER A 4 17.04 -11.76 75.89
CA SER A 4 17.21 -12.67 74.75
C SER A 4 15.91 -13.32 74.28
N PHE A 5 14.97 -13.59 75.20
CA PHE A 5 13.66 -14.11 74.86
C PHE A 5 12.78 -13.05 74.19
N LEU A 6 12.79 -11.82 74.70
CA LEU A 6 12.08 -10.69 74.09
C LEU A 6 12.64 -10.35 72.71
N ASP A 7 13.96 -10.36 72.54
CA ASP A 7 14.62 -10.15 71.24
C ASP A 7 14.23 -11.24 70.24
N GLN A 8 14.17 -12.50 70.69
CA GLN A 8 13.72 -13.61 69.85
C GLN A 8 12.25 -13.46 69.44
N GLN A 9 11.37 -13.04 70.35
CA GLN A 9 9.96 -12.78 70.02
C GLN A 9 9.81 -11.61 69.04
N ALA A 10 10.54 -10.51 69.23
CA ALA A 10 10.54 -9.37 68.32
C ALA A 10 11.01 -9.78 66.91
N TYR A 11 12.06 -10.60 66.82
CA TYR A 11 12.55 -11.13 65.55
C TYR A 11 11.48 -11.96 64.81
N LEU A 12 10.77 -12.83 65.52
CA LEU A 12 9.72 -13.68 64.94
C LEU A 12 8.54 -12.87 64.39
N PHE A 13 8.17 -11.76 65.04
CA PHE A 13 7.13 -10.87 64.53
C PHE A 13 7.54 -10.18 63.22
N VAL A 14 8.79 -9.74 63.13
CA VAL A 14 9.29 -9.10 61.91
C VAL A 14 9.40 -10.11 60.77
N ASP A 15 10.01 -11.28 61.00
CA ASP A 15 10.14 -12.33 59.99
C ASP A 15 8.77 -12.79 59.46
N THR A 16 7.80 -13.02 60.34
CA THR A 16 6.45 -13.43 59.92
C THR A 16 5.72 -12.35 59.13
N ALA A 17 5.86 -11.08 59.52
CA ALA A 17 5.29 -9.95 58.77
C ALA A 17 5.91 -9.84 57.37
N ASP A 18 7.23 -10.00 57.25
CA ASP A 18 7.93 -9.98 55.96
C ASP A 18 7.50 -11.14 55.06
N ARG A 19 7.34 -12.34 55.63
CA ARG A 19 6.85 -13.51 54.86
C ARG A 19 5.43 -13.32 54.37
N LEU A 20 4.54 -12.79 55.20
CA LEU A 20 3.16 -12.48 54.80
C LEU A 20 3.12 -11.39 53.72
N ALA A 21 3.96 -10.35 53.85
CA ALA A 21 4.05 -9.27 52.88
C ALA A 21 4.61 -9.72 51.52
N SER A 22 5.57 -10.66 51.50
CA SER A 22 6.03 -11.29 50.27
C SER A 22 4.95 -12.20 49.67
N LEU A 23 4.30 -13.05 50.47
CA LEU A 23 3.22 -13.91 49.99
C LEU A 23 2.07 -13.12 49.35
N ALA A 24 1.67 -12.01 49.99
CA ALA A 24 0.57 -11.17 49.50
C ALA A 24 0.90 -10.48 48.17
N ARG A 25 2.16 -10.11 47.94
CA ARG A 25 2.60 -9.40 46.72
C ARG A 25 2.97 -10.35 45.59
N ASP A 26 3.60 -11.47 45.90
CA ASP A 26 4.21 -12.33 44.89
C ASP A 26 3.29 -13.52 44.57
N ALA A 27 2.84 -14.26 45.59
CA ALA A 27 2.06 -15.47 45.37
C ALA A 27 0.56 -15.18 45.12
N LEU A 28 -0.04 -14.31 45.94
CA LEU A 28 -1.48 -14.08 45.90
C LEU A 28 -1.93 -13.31 44.66
N VAL A 29 -1.08 -12.43 44.12
CA VAL A 29 -1.36 -11.69 42.87
C VAL A 29 -1.47 -12.65 41.69
N HIS A 30 -0.63 -13.68 41.63
CA HIS A 30 -0.68 -14.71 40.58
C HIS A 30 -1.75 -15.78 40.83
N ALA A 31 -2.21 -15.96 42.07
CA ALA A 31 -3.33 -16.84 42.38
C ALA A 31 -4.70 -16.27 41.97
N ARG A 32 -4.78 -14.95 41.74
CA ARG A 32 -6.00 -14.28 41.27
C ARG A 32 -6.17 -14.45 39.77
N LEU A 33 -7.40 -14.69 39.35
CA LEU A 33 -7.74 -14.75 37.94
C LEU A 33 -7.55 -13.35 37.29
N PRO A 34 -6.83 -13.25 36.17
CA PRO A 34 -6.68 -11.98 35.47
C PRO A 34 -8.02 -11.43 34.97
N SER A 35 -8.10 -10.10 34.82
CA SER A 35 -9.23 -9.48 34.13
C SER A 35 -9.21 -9.87 32.65
N PHE A 36 -10.26 -10.51 32.16
CA PHE A 36 -10.37 -10.86 30.75
C PHE A 36 -10.84 -9.68 29.91
N ALA A 37 -10.21 -9.48 28.76
CA ALA A 37 -10.61 -8.46 27.82
C ALA A 37 -11.71 -8.98 26.87
N ILE A 38 -12.89 -9.23 27.43
CA ILE A 38 -14.06 -9.74 26.70
C ILE A 38 -14.43 -8.90 25.47
N PRO A 39 -14.37 -7.55 25.50
CA PRO A 39 -14.64 -6.74 24.32
C PRO A 39 -13.69 -7.02 23.14
N PHE A 40 -12.46 -7.47 23.39
CA PHE A 40 -11.52 -7.78 22.31
C PHE A 40 -11.74 -9.19 21.77
N ALA A 41 -12.14 -10.11 22.64
CA ALA A 41 -12.50 -11.46 22.23
C ALA A 41 -13.74 -11.44 21.32
N ILE A 42 -14.76 -10.63 21.63
CA ILE A 42 -15.96 -10.53 20.79
C ILE A 42 -15.64 -9.94 19.41
N ASP A 43 -14.78 -8.91 19.32
CA ASP A 43 -14.38 -8.34 18.04
C ASP A 43 -13.71 -9.40 17.15
N VAL A 44 -12.78 -10.17 17.71
CA VAL A 44 -12.09 -11.25 16.98
C VAL A 44 -13.04 -12.38 16.60
N LEU A 45 -13.95 -12.78 17.49
CA LEU A 45 -14.91 -13.86 17.23
C LEU A 45 -15.95 -13.47 16.17
N THR A 46 -16.40 -12.21 16.17
CA THR A 46 -17.44 -11.73 15.26
C THR A 46 -16.89 -11.32 13.91
N THR A 47 -15.78 -10.59 13.87
CA THR A 47 -15.21 -10.04 12.64
C THR A 47 -14.11 -10.92 12.04
N GLY A 48 -13.62 -11.90 12.78
CA GLY A 48 -12.44 -12.70 12.40
C GLY A 48 -11.13 -11.89 12.41
N SER A 49 -11.14 -10.63 12.85
CA SER A 49 -10.00 -9.72 12.80
C SER A 49 -9.90 -8.87 14.06
N TYR A 50 -8.73 -8.28 14.30
CA TYR A 50 -8.49 -7.40 15.45
C TYR A 50 -8.42 -5.94 14.99
N PRO A 51 -9.50 -5.13 15.16
CA PRO A 51 -9.61 -3.80 14.57
C PRO A 51 -8.65 -2.77 15.18
N ARG A 52 -8.12 -3.03 16.38
CA ARG A 52 -7.18 -2.14 17.07
C ARG A 52 -5.72 -2.48 16.78
N LEU A 53 -5.46 -3.41 15.88
CA LEU A 53 -4.13 -3.63 15.34
C LEU A 53 -3.74 -2.42 14.47
N PRO A 54 -2.56 -1.82 14.68
CA PRO A 54 -2.08 -0.75 13.81
C PRO A 54 -2.08 -1.19 12.34
N THR A 55 -2.74 -0.41 11.49
CA THR A 55 -2.86 -0.69 10.05
C THR A 55 -1.50 -0.76 9.35
N CYS A 56 -0.49 -0.07 9.88
CA CYS A 56 0.88 -0.12 9.38
C CYS A 56 1.52 -1.53 9.41
N ILE A 57 1.05 -2.43 10.29
CA ILE A 57 1.48 -3.84 10.29
C ILE A 57 0.85 -4.57 9.10
N ARG A 58 -0.43 -4.30 8.83
CA ARG A 58 -1.15 -4.85 7.68
C ARG A 58 -0.51 -4.40 6.37
N ASP A 59 -0.22 -3.11 6.24
CA ASP A 59 0.31 -2.51 5.01
C ASP A 59 1.76 -2.90 4.72
N LYS A 60 2.55 -3.20 5.75
CA LYS A 60 3.97 -3.57 5.60
C LYS A 60 4.23 -5.07 5.48
N ILE A 61 3.37 -5.91 6.05
CA ILE A 61 3.61 -7.36 6.17
C ILE A 61 2.72 -8.15 5.21
N ILE A 62 1.53 -7.65 4.90
CA ILE A 62 0.60 -8.31 3.98
C ILE A 62 0.61 -7.54 2.66
N PRO A 63 1.03 -8.17 1.55
CA PRO A 63 0.96 -7.51 0.25
C PRO A 63 -0.49 -7.15 -0.08
N PRO A 64 -0.75 -5.98 -0.69
CA PRO A 64 -2.11 -5.61 -1.10
C PRO A 64 -2.67 -6.68 -2.04
N ASP A 65 -3.98 -6.91 -1.96
CA ASP A 65 -4.65 -7.91 -2.78
C ASP A 65 -4.36 -7.63 -4.27
N PRO A 66 -4.07 -8.68 -5.06
CA PRO A 66 -3.72 -8.50 -6.45
C PRO A 66 -4.90 -7.90 -7.21
N ILE A 67 -4.63 -6.91 -8.06
CA ILE A 67 -5.65 -6.29 -8.92
C ILE A 67 -6.31 -7.38 -9.76
N THR A 68 -7.63 -7.51 -9.62
CA THR A 68 -8.39 -8.54 -10.33
C THR A 68 -8.40 -8.23 -11.83
N LYS A 69 -8.40 -9.25 -12.68
CA LYS A 69 -8.48 -9.06 -14.15
C LYS A 69 -9.70 -8.21 -14.56
N ALA A 70 -10.83 -8.38 -13.87
CA ALA A 70 -12.04 -7.60 -14.08
C ALA A 70 -11.83 -6.11 -13.75
N GLU A 71 -11.24 -5.81 -12.57
CA GLU A 71 -10.92 -4.43 -12.17
C GLU A 71 -9.97 -3.79 -13.17
N LYS A 72 -8.91 -4.50 -13.58
CA LYS A 72 -7.99 -4.02 -14.61
C LYS A 72 -8.70 -3.66 -15.91
N GLN A 73 -9.63 -4.49 -16.38
CA GLN A 73 -10.38 -4.22 -17.61
C GLN A 73 -11.29 -3.00 -17.46
N THR A 74 -11.96 -2.86 -16.32
CA THR A 74 -12.81 -1.71 -16.01
C THR A 74 -11.98 -0.42 -15.97
N THR A 75 -10.85 -0.42 -15.26
CA THR A 75 -9.94 0.73 -15.17
C THR A 75 -9.38 1.10 -16.53
N LEU A 76 -8.99 0.14 -17.38
CA LEU A 76 -8.52 0.42 -18.74
C LEU A 76 -9.62 1.01 -19.62
N SER A 77 -10.87 0.58 -19.42
CA SER A 77 -12.02 1.10 -20.17
C SER A 77 -12.35 2.54 -19.76
N GLN A 78 -12.28 2.84 -18.46
CA GLN A 78 -12.39 4.21 -17.94
C GLN A 78 -11.27 5.10 -18.48
N LEU A 79 -10.03 4.60 -18.50
CA LEU A 79 -8.90 5.35 -19.03
C LEU A 79 -9.03 5.62 -20.53
N ASN A 80 -9.57 4.67 -21.31
CA ASN A 80 -9.91 4.91 -22.72
C ASN A 80 -10.94 6.03 -22.89
N GLN A 81 -11.93 6.12 -22.00
CA GLN A 81 -12.95 7.18 -22.05
C GLN A 81 -12.35 8.55 -21.72
N ILE A 82 -11.52 8.64 -20.69
CA ILE A 82 -10.79 9.86 -20.33
C ILE A 82 -9.91 10.31 -21.50
N LEU A 83 -9.17 9.39 -22.11
CA LEU A 83 -8.33 9.68 -23.28
C LEU A 83 -9.16 10.24 -24.44
N ARG A 84 -10.30 9.62 -24.77
CA ARG A 84 -11.20 10.11 -25.82
C ARG A 84 -11.74 11.50 -25.51
N HIS A 85 -12.16 11.74 -24.27
CA HIS A 85 -12.65 13.05 -23.83
C HIS A 85 -11.56 14.12 -24.00
N ARG A 86 -10.35 13.85 -23.51
CA ARG A 86 -9.21 14.79 -23.60
C ARG A 86 -8.78 15.07 -25.03
N LEU A 87 -8.84 14.07 -25.92
CA LEU A 87 -8.57 14.26 -27.34
C LEU A 87 -9.59 15.15 -28.04
N VAL A 88 -10.86 15.15 -27.60
CA VAL A 88 -11.90 16.02 -28.16
C VAL A 88 -11.79 17.45 -27.63
N THR A 89 -11.38 17.63 -26.37
CA THR A 89 -11.21 18.96 -25.77
C THR A 89 -9.91 19.65 -26.21
N THR A 90 -8.92 18.89 -26.66
CA THR A 90 -7.62 19.44 -27.09
C THR A 90 -7.62 19.66 -28.60
N ASP A 91 -7.20 20.84 -29.05
CA ASP A 91 -7.01 21.11 -30.47
C ASP A 91 -5.85 20.28 -31.03
N LEU A 92 -6.19 19.21 -31.75
CA LEU A 92 -5.21 18.31 -32.36
C LEU A 92 -4.93 18.75 -33.81
N PRO A 93 -3.66 18.85 -34.24
CA PRO A 93 -3.30 19.12 -35.63
C PRO A 93 -3.89 18.05 -36.57
N PRO A 94 -4.34 18.42 -37.79
CA PRO A 94 -4.93 17.47 -38.74
C PRO A 94 -3.96 16.36 -39.18
N GLN A 95 -2.65 16.58 -39.07
CA GLN A 95 -1.60 15.58 -39.36
C GLN A 95 -1.65 14.40 -38.39
N LEU A 96 -2.21 14.59 -37.18
CA LEU A 96 -2.37 13.58 -36.15
C LEU A 96 -3.77 12.94 -36.15
N ALA A 97 -4.58 13.18 -37.20
CA ALA A 97 -5.94 12.66 -37.31
C ALA A 97 -6.02 11.13 -37.28
N ASN A 98 -4.97 10.43 -37.71
CA ASN A 98 -4.85 8.98 -37.62
C ASN A 98 -4.43 8.57 -36.20
N LEU A 99 -5.41 8.48 -35.30
CA LEU A 99 -5.22 8.03 -33.93
C LEU A 99 -6.03 6.77 -33.62
N THR A 100 -5.51 5.95 -32.70
CA THR A 100 -6.20 4.76 -32.19
C THR A 100 -6.11 4.72 -30.67
N VAL A 101 -7.26 4.69 -29.99
CA VAL A 101 -7.34 4.58 -28.53
C VAL A 101 -7.70 3.15 -28.14
N ALA A 102 -6.79 2.46 -27.44
CA ALA A 102 -6.99 1.11 -26.95
C ALA A 102 -6.15 0.82 -25.70
N ASN A 103 -6.65 -0.03 -24.81
CA ASN A 103 -5.94 -0.51 -23.62
C ASN A 103 -5.30 0.60 -22.76
N GLY A 104 -5.98 1.73 -22.58
CA GLY A 104 -5.50 2.87 -21.79
C GLY A 104 -4.35 3.64 -22.46
N ARG A 105 -4.21 3.55 -23.77
CA ARG A 105 -3.16 4.21 -24.53
C ARG A 105 -3.72 4.79 -25.81
N VAL A 106 -3.17 5.91 -26.24
CA VAL A 106 -3.42 6.52 -27.55
C VAL A 106 -2.20 6.28 -28.42
N LYS A 107 -2.41 5.73 -29.60
CA LYS A 107 -1.40 5.67 -30.64
C LYS A 107 -1.69 6.73 -31.69
N PHE A 108 -0.70 7.54 -31.98
CA PHE A 108 -0.71 8.47 -33.11
C PHE A 108 0.21 7.92 -34.18
N ARG A 109 -0.28 7.87 -35.41
CA ARG A 109 0.52 7.42 -36.56
C ARG A 109 0.51 8.50 -37.62
N VAL A 110 1.68 9.07 -37.88
CA VAL A 110 1.92 10.02 -38.97
C VAL A 110 2.73 9.29 -40.04
N GLU A 111 2.16 9.12 -41.22
CA GLU A 111 2.80 8.37 -42.31
C GLU A 111 4.10 9.05 -42.74
N GLY A 112 5.20 8.30 -42.75
CA GLY A 112 6.52 8.81 -43.16
C GLY A 112 7.26 9.64 -42.11
N GLU A 113 6.70 9.85 -40.91
CA GLU A 113 7.34 10.61 -39.83
C GLU A 113 7.54 9.80 -38.55
N PHE A 114 6.47 9.45 -37.82
CA PHE A 114 6.59 8.73 -36.54
C PHE A 114 5.29 8.02 -36.11
N GLU A 115 5.44 6.99 -35.27
CA GLU A 115 4.39 6.39 -34.43
C GLU A 115 4.69 6.70 -32.96
N ALA A 116 3.78 7.38 -32.27
CA ALA A 116 3.90 7.71 -30.85
C ALA A 116 2.78 7.09 -30.03
N THR A 117 3.12 6.43 -28.93
CA THR A 117 2.16 5.89 -27.95
C THR A 117 2.18 6.76 -26.70
N LEU A 118 1.04 7.35 -26.35
CA LEU A 118 0.89 8.21 -25.18
C LEU A 118 -0.17 7.67 -24.21
N THR A 119 -0.07 8.07 -22.94
CA THR A 119 -1.04 7.78 -21.88
C THR A 119 -1.18 8.97 -20.94
N VAL A 120 -2.25 8.98 -20.14
CA VAL A 120 -2.50 9.97 -19.10
C VAL A 120 -2.70 9.25 -17.77
N MET A 121 -2.26 9.87 -16.68
CA MET A 121 -2.31 9.28 -15.32
C MET A 121 -3.45 9.85 -14.48
N GLY A 122 -4.50 10.35 -15.13
CA GLY A 122 -5.69 10.91 -14.46
C GLY A 122 -6.58 11.67 -15.44
N ASP A 123 -7.72 12.13 -14.91
CA ASP A 123 -8.71 12.91 -15.65
C ASP A 123 -8.46 14.42 -15.57
N ASP A 124 -7.63 14.87 -14.62
CA ASP A 124 -7.40 16.30 -14.41
C ASP A 124 -6.83 16.97 -15.66
N PRO A 125 -7.37 18.16 -16.02
CA PRO A 125 -6.96 18.85 -17.23
C PRO A 125 -5.50 19.31 -17.23
N ASP A 126 -4.90 19.40 -16.06
CA ASP A 126 -3.52 19.85 -15.81
C ASP A 126 -2.49 18.70 -15.90
N ILE A 127 -2.93 17.44 -15.90
CA ILE A 127 -2.01 16.30 -15.99
C ILE A 127 -1.43 16.23 -17.41
N PRO A 128 -0.09 16.28 -17.57
CA PRO A 128 0.54 16.20 -18.88
C PRO A 128 0.45 14.80 -19.47
N TRP A 129 0.47 14.74 -20.79
CA TRP A 129 0.57 13.49 -21.54
C TRP A 129 1.94 12.84 -21.30
N ARG A 130 1.95 11.53 -21.04
CA ARG A 130 3.17 10.73 -20.89
C ARG A 130 3.43 9.91 -22.14
N LEU A 131 4.59 10.09 -22.73
CA LEU A 131 5.07 9.26 -23.83
C LEU A 131 5.52 7.90 -23.29
N LEU A 132 4.96 6.83 -23.86
CA LEU A 132 5.29 5.45 -23.53
C LEU A 132 6.25 4.82 -24.53
N LYS A 133 6.08 5.17 -25.82
CA LYS A 133 6.89 4.64 -26.91
C LYS A 133 6.87 5.65 -28.06
N LEU A 134 8.01 5.82 -28.72
CA LEU A 134 8.15 6.60 -29.94
C LEU A 134 8.95 5.76 -30.94
N GLU A 135 8.42 5.62 -32.15
CA GLU A 135 9.07 4.98 -33.29
C GLU A 135 9.13 6.00 -34.41
N ILE A 136 10.34 6.30 -34.89
CA ILE A 136 10.54 7.24 -35.99
C ILE A 136 10.47 6.44 -37.29
N LEU A 137 9.55 6.82 -38.17
CA LEU A 137 9.25 6.18 -39.45
C LEU A 137 9.85 6.91 -40.65
N VAL A 138 10.65 7.96 -40.40
CA VAL A 138 11.35 8.72 -41.44
C VAL A 138 12.36 7.81 -42.16
N GLU A 139 12.12 7.61 -43.46
CA GLU A 139 13.09 7.01 -44.38
C GLU A 139 13.60 8.11 -45.30
N ASP A 140 14.89 8.41 -45.21
CA ASP A 140 15.56 9.38 -46.07
C ASP A 140 15.72 8.76 -47.48
N LYS A 141 15.05 9.33 -48.48
CA LYS A 141 15.16 8.91 -49.88
C LYS A 141 16.28 9.63 -50.65
N GLU A 142 17.06 10.49 -50.03
CA GLU A 142 18.21 11.17 -50.67
C GLU A 142 19.58 10.76 -50.13
N THR A 143 19.68 9.99 -49.06
CA THR A 143 20.99 9.45 -48.62
C THR A 143 21.23 8.03 -49.13
N GLY A 144 21.27 7.91 -50.45
CA GLY A 144 22.05 6.89 -51.11
C GLY A 144 23.54 7.16 -50.89
N GLY A 145 24.12 6.57 -49.84
CA GLY A 145 25.57 6.38 -49.73
C GLY A 145 26.24 7.03 -48.52
N LYS A 146 26.25 6.32 -47.39
CA LYS A 146 27.45 5.63 -46.86
C LYS A 146 27.18 5.14 -45.45
N MET A 147 27.41 3.84 -45.29
CA MET A 147 27.59 3.15 -44.02
C MET A 147 28.44 3.96 -43.05
N TYR A 148 28.00 4.12 -41.80
CA TYR A 148 28.87 3.90 -40.65
C TYR A 148 28.10 3.16 -39.55
N LYS A 149 28.43 1.88 -39.40
CA LYS A 149 28.29 1.14 -38.14
C LYS A 149 29.28 1.70 -37.15
N THR A 150 28.86 1.92 -35.90
CA THR A 150 29.67 1.61 -34.72
C THR A 150 28.69 1.14 -33.64
#